data_AF-A0A221K4F0-F1
#
_entry.id   AF-A0A221K4F0-F1
#
_cell.length_a   1.000
_cell.length_b   1.000
_cell.length_c   1.000
_cell.angle_alpha   90.00
_cell.angle_beta   90.00
_cell.angle_gamma   90.00
#
_symmetry.space_group_name_H-M   'P 1'
#
loop_
_entity.id
_entity.type
_entity.pdbx_description
1 polymer ?
#
loop_
_entity_poly.entity_id
_entity_poly.type
_entity_poly.pdbx_seq_one_letter_code
_entity_poly.pdbx_strand_id
1 'polypeptide(L)'
;MAFISAQNPDVRPRNRGRIDRSAPPRAIRVPIVARPDWADSIAHLDDGVPYDPEDPARHISRSHAGGLTLHAQQRLGRIGVDLVALGDLRMTDSTALVSLTRPRTTPEALGIRSRCDLGIWWAATEAAVKAWRGGLSTLIGRFQVVLMRSSRAALLWKDDALPPLLFHPLVLRDGLTGMLASDGAGVDVSVIAYDRHPPCTQLLTQYDRRKPDAVG
;
A
#
# COMPACT_ATOMS: atom_id res chain seq x y z
N MET A 1 36.77 -47.31 -33.08
CA MET A 1 36.88 -46.26 -32.04
C MET A 1 35.48 -45.89 -31.59
N ALA A 2 35.18 -46.16 -30.32
CA ALA A 2 33.93 -45.79 -29.67
C ALA A 2 34.21 -44.58 -28.77
N PHE A 3 33.28 -43.62 -28.72
CA PHE A 3 33.05 -42.78 -27.54
C PHE A 3 31.55 -42.70 -27.31
N ILE A 4 31.16 -43.10 -26.10
CA ILE A 4 29.83 -43.10 -25.50
C ILE A 4 29.63 -41.72 -24.83
N SER A 5 28.39 -41.21 -24.80
CA SER A 5 27.75 -40.60 -23.61
C SER A 5 26.44 -39.93 -24.03
N ALA A 6 25.33 -40.65 -23.92
CA ALA A 6 24.42 -40.58 -22.77
C ALA A 6 23.59 -39.29 -22.78
N GLN A 7 22.37 -39.44 -23.27
CA GLN A 7 21.22 -38.65 -22.88
C GLN A 7 21.20 -38.57 -21.35
N ASN A 8 21.30 -37.37 -20.79
CA ASN A 8 21.03 -37.14 -19.38
C ASN A 8 19.67 -36.44 -19.24
N PRO A 9 18.61 -37.16 -18.86
CA PRO A 9 17.27 -36.65 -18.66
C PRO A 9 17.13 -36.14 -17.22
N ASP A 10 17.72 -35.00 -16.88
CA ASP A 10 17.43 -34.37 -15.58
C ASP A 10 17.90 -32.91 -15.56
N VAL A 11 17.23 -32.06 -16.34
CA VAL A 11 17.10 -30.64 -15.97
C VAL A 11 15.67 -30.47 -15.49
N ARG A 12 15.40 -30.94 -14.27
CA ARG A 12 14.20 -30.52 -13.54
C ARG A 12 14.26 -28.99 -13.46
N PRO A 13 13.18 -28.27 -13.78
CA PRO A 13 13.12 -26.85 -13.49
C PRO A 13 13.39 -26.69 -11.99
N ARG A 14 14.53 -26.08 -11.66
CA ARG A 14 14.89 -25.71 -10.29
C ARG A 14 13.69 -24.99 -9.70
N ASN A 15 13.14 -25.58 -8.64
CA ASN A 15 12.06 -25.07 -7.81
C ASN A 15 11.73 -23.60 -8.10
N ARG A 16 10.73 -23.36 -8.97
CA ARG A 16 9.91 -22.16 -8.85
C ARG A 16 9.41 -22.23 -7.42
N GLY A 17 9.97 -21.40 -6.54
CA GLY A 17 9.62 -21.38 -5.13
C GLY A 17 8.11 -21.40 -5.04
N ARG A 18 7.56 -22.53 -4.59
CA ARG A 18 6.16 -22.61 -4.20
C ARG A 18 6.08 -21.58 -3.09
N ILE A 19 5.55 -20.40 -3.39
CA ILE A 19 5.24 -19.41 -2.37
C ILE A 19 4.36 -20.17 -1.40
N ASP A 20 4.90 -20.47 -0.24
CA ASP A 20 4.17 -21.15 0.80
C ASP A 20 3.09 -20.19 1.28
N ARG A 21 1.92 -20.27 0.65
CA ARG A 21 0.73 -19.49 0.99
C ARG A 21 0.19 -19.86 2.39
N SER A 22 0.77 -20.87 3.07
CA SER A 22 0.35 -21.26 4.41
C SER A 22 0.97 -20.39 5.51
N ALA A 23 2.18 -19.87 5.30
CA ALA A 23 2.81 -18.94 6.23
C ALA A 23 2.12 -17.57 6.17
N PRO A 24 1.81 -16.92 7.32
CA PRO A 24 1.31 -15.56 7.32
C PRO A 24 2.29 -14.63 6.61
N PRO A 25 1.83 -13.71 5.74
CA PRO A 25 2.68 -12.59 5.34
C PRO A 25 3.08 -11.86 6.62
N ARG A 26 4.39 -11.81 6.87
CA ARG A 26 4.94 -11.11 8.05
C ARG A 26 4.62 -9.63 7.90
N ALA A 27 4.22 -9.00 9.00
CA ALA A 27 4.06 -7.55 9.02
C ALA A 27 5.41 -6.88 8.69
N ILE A 28 5.37 -5.85 7.85
CA ILE A 28 6.55 -5.11 7.41
C ILE A 28 6.73 -3.92 8.34
N ARG A 29 7.89 -3.82 9.00
CA ARG A 29 8.29 -2.58 9.70
C ARG A 29 8.72 -1.56 8.66
N VAL A 30 8.02 -0.44 8.59
CA VAL A 30 8.31 0.61 7.62
C VAL A 30 9.28 1.61 8.24
N PRO A 31 10.45 1.86 7.62
CA PRO A 31 11.36 2.90 8.08
C PRO A 31 10.74 4.28 7.87
N ILE A 32 10.81 5.13 8.90
CA ILE A 32 10.50 6.56 8.80
C ILE A 32 11.82 7.30 8.58
N VAL A 33 11.96 7.96 7.44
CA VAL A 33 13.19 8.61 7.00
C VAL A 33 12.98 10.11 6.81
N ALA A 34 14.07 10.87 6.72
CA ALA A 34 14.02 12.24 6.22
C ALA A 34 13.42 12.23 4.79
N ARG A 35 12.58 13.23 4.48
CA ARG A 35 11.96 13.34 3.15
C ARG A 35 13.05 13.33 2.07
N PRO A 36 13.06 12.35 1.16
CA PRO A 36 14.07 12.29 0.14
C PRO A 36 13.78 13.30 -0.98
N ASP A 37 14.82 13.86 -1.60
CA ASP A 37 14.69 14.90 -2.63
C ASP A 37 13.86 14.43 -3.83
N TRP A 38 13.99 13.15 -4.21
CA TRP A 38 13.20 12.56 -5.29
C TRP A 38 11.69 12.46 -4.97
N ALA A 39 11.27 12.60 -3.71
CA ALA A 39 9.83 12.61 -3.38
C ALA A 39 9.09 13.77 -4.06
N ASP A 40 9.82 14.83 -4.41
CA ASP A 40 9.30 16.04 -5.07
C ASP A 40 9.31 15.91 -6.60
N SER A 41 10.06 14.96 -7.17
CA SER A 41 10.07 14.69 -8.63
C SER A 41 8.96 13.73 -9.07
N ILE A 42 8.25 13.08 -8.14
CA ILE A 42 7.14 12.19 -8.46
C ILE A 42 5.97 12.97 -9.08
N ALA A 43 5.71 12.69 -10.34
CA ALA A 43 4.60 13.25 -11.10
C ALA A 43 3.32 12.42 -10.94
N HIS A 44 2.21 12.92 -11.48
CA HIS A 44 0.92 12.24 -11.47
C HIS A 44 0.36 12.20 -12.89
N LEU A 45 -0.22 11.06 -13.26
CA LEU A 45 -1.02 10.91 -14.48
C LEU A 45 -2.37 11.64 -14.31
N ASP A 46 -3.12 11.80 -15.40
CA ASP A 46 -4.42 12.49 -15.41
C ASP A 46 -5.47 11.86 -14.47
N ASP A 47 -5.33 10.56 -14.19
CA ASP A 47 -6.17 9.81 -13.25
C ASP A 47 -5.67 9.89 -11.79
N GLY A 48 -4.63 10.69 -11.53
CA GLY A 48 -4.02 10.88 -10.21
C GLY A 48 -3.06 9.75 -9.80
N VAL A 49 -2.74 8.79 -10.68
CA VAL A 49 -1.77 7.74 -10.37
C VAL A 49 -0.35 8.31 -10.38
N PRO A 50 0.44 8.11 -9.29
CA PRO A 50 1.81 8.59 -9.25
C PRO A 50 2.73 7.79 -10.18
N TYR A 51 3.68 8.47 -10.81
CA TYR A 51 4.72 7.85 -11.62
C TYR A 51 6.06 8.60 -11.50
N ASP A 52 7.14 7.90 -11.79
CA ASP A 52 8.50 8.46 -11.84
C ASP A 52 8.85 8.81 -13.29
N PRO A 53 9.04 10.10 -13.64
CA PRO A 53 9.46 10.49 -14.98
C PRO A 53 10.84 9.96 -15.37
N GLU A 54 11.73 9.73 -14.39
CA GLU A 54 13.10 9.27 -14.62
C GLU A 54 13.17 7.74 -14.76
N ASP A 55 12.21 7.02 -14.19
CA ASP A 55 12.07 5.56 -14.30
C ASP A 55 10.60 5.14 -14.54
N PRO A 56 10.07 5.31 -15.77
CA PRO A 56 8.66 5.02 -16.07
C PRO A 56 8.26 3.55 -15.91
N ALA A 57 9.25 2.64 -15.88
CA ALA A 57 9.01 1.23 -15.62
C ALA A 57 8.68 0.98 -14.14
N ARG A 58 9.03 1.89 -13.25
CA ARG A 58 8.77 1.78 -11.82
C ARG A 58 7.32 2.07 -11.52
N HIS A 59 6.67 1.10 -10.90
CA HIS A 59 5.33 1.27 -10.37
C HIS A 59 5.41 1.90 -8.98
N ILE A 60 4.72 3.02 -8.81
CA ILE A 60 4.68 3.78 -7.56
C ILE A 60 3.26 3.79 -6.99
N SER A 61 3.17 3.76 -5.67
CA SER A 61 1.94 4.05 -4.94
C SER A 61 2.24 4.92 -3.73
N ARG A 62 1.34 5.86 -3.44
CA ARG A 62 1.44 6.78 -2.31
C ARG A 62 0.16 6.79 -1.48
N SER A 63 0.31 7.03 -0.18
CA SER A 63 -0.79 7.37 0.71
C SER A 63 -0.31 8.31 1.80
N HIS A 64 -1.22 8.99 2.48
CA HIS A 64 -0.88 9.85 3.60
C HIS A 64 -1.98 9.82 4.67
N ALA A 65 -1.57 9.79 5.94
CA ALA A 65 -2.46 9.97 7.08
C ALA A 65 -1.65 10.34 8.33
N GLY A 66 -2.30 11.05 9.26
CA GLY A 66 -1.68 11.48 10.51
C GLY A 66 -0.42 12.35 10.35
N GLY A 67 -0.20 12.97 9.20
CA GLY A 67 1.01 13.77 8.93
C GLY A 67 2.19 12.98 8.35
N LEU A 68 2.06 11.67 8.13
CA LEU A 68 3.04 10.89 7.36
C LEU A 68 2.59 10.71 5.92
N THR A 69 3.56 10.60 5.03
CA THR A 69 3.40 10.06 3.67
C THR A 69 4.05 8.69 3.62
N LEU A 70 3.28 7.68 3.17
CA LEU A 70 3.81 6.40 2.73
C LEU A 70 4.12 6.45 1.24
N HIS A 71 5.27 5.92 0.88
CA HIS A 71 5.68 5.70 -0.49
C HIS A 71 6.07 4.23 -0.65
N ALA A 72 5.47 3.57 -1.64
CA ALA A 72 5.79 2.21 -2.02
C ALA A 72 6.15 2.15 -3.51
N GLN A 73 7.19 1.39 -3.84
CA GLN A 73 7.61 1.18 -5.22
C GLN A 73 7.96 -0.28 -5.50
N GLN A 74 7.74 -0.71 -6.75
CA GLN A 74 8.30 -1.95 -7.29
C GLN A 74 8.55 -1.82 -8.79
N ARG A 75 9.52 -2.57 -9.32
CA ARG A 75 9.92 -2.47 -10.73
C ARG A 75 8.94 -3.15 -11.70
N LEU A 76 8.29 -4.22 -11.28
CA LEU A 76 7.37 -5.00 -12.12
C LEU A 76 6.10 -5.31 -11.33
N GLY A 77 4.97 -5.39 -12.03
CA GLY A 77 3.69 -5.80 -11.46
C GLY A 77 2.89 -4.64 -10.87
N ARG A 78 1.99 -4.97 -9.95
CA ARG A 78 1.07 -4.03 -9.30
C ARG A 78 1.44 -3.79 -7.85
N ILE A 79 1.43 -2.52 -7.46
CA ILE A 79 1.65 -2.10 -6.08
C ILE A 79 0.65 -1.04 -5.67
N GLY A 80 0.12 -1.20 -4.47
CA GLY A 80 -0.75 -0.24 -3.82
C GLY A 80 -0.40 -0.15 -2.35
N VAL A 81 -0.34 1.07 -1.82
CA VAL A 81 -0.12 1.29 -0.38
C VAL A 81 -1.20 2.20 0.16
N ASP A 82 -1.66 1.90 1.37
CA ASP A 82 -2.54 2.79 2.09
C ASP A 82 -2.20 2.92 3.56
N LEU A 83 -2.56 4.08 4.13
CA LEU A 83 -2.33 4.46 5.51
C LEU A 83 -3.60 5.11 6.06
N VAL A 84 -4.00 4.68 7.24
CA VAL A 84 -5.21 5.14 7.92
C VAL A 84 -4.86 5.60 9.33
N ALA A 85 -5.32 6.79 9.70
CA ALA A 85 -5.25 7.27 11.06
C ALA A 85 -6.50 6.83 11.83
N LEU A 86 -6.32 6.01 12.87
CA LEU A 86 -7.43 5.47 13.65
C LEU A 86 -8.20 6.55 14.42
N GLY A 87 -7.56 7.69 14.70
CA GLY A 87 -8.23 8.86 15.30
C GLY A 87 -9.31 9.46 14.40
N ASP A 88 -9.17 9.31 13.08
CA ASP A 88 -10.07 9.90 12.09
C ASP A 88 -11.23 8.97 11.73
N LEU A 89 -11.17 7.69 12.16
CA LEU A 89 -12.22 6.70 11.91
C LEU A 89 -13.21 6.62 13.07
N ARG A 90 -14.50 6.66 12.74
CA ARG A 90 -15.59 6.37 13.68
C ARG A 90 -16.25 5.05 13.31
N MET A 91 -16.60 4.26 14.32
CA MET A 91 -17.33 3.01 14.09
C MET A 91 -18.71 3.23 13.49
N THR A 92 -19.31 4.39 13.69
CA THR A 92 -20.59 4.77 13.05
C THR A 92 -20.50 4.82 11.52
N ASP A 93 -19.30 4.98 10.98
CA ASP A 93 -19.08 5.11 9.53
C ASP A 93 -18.89 3.73 8.85
N SER A 94 -18.74 2.65 9.63
CA SER A 94 -18.41 1.32 9.08
C SER A 94 -19.45 0.83 8.08
N THR A 95 -20.74 1.01 8.37
CA THR A 95 -21.82 0.58 7.46
C THR A 95 -21.78 1.37 6.15
N ALA A 96 -21.57 2.69 6.23
CA ALA A 96 -21.48 3.53 5.05
C ALA A 96 -20.27 3.14 4.18
N LEU A 97 -19.08 2.99 4.77
CA LEU A 97 -17.86 2.60 4.07
C LEU A 97 -17.99 1.21 3.43
N VAL A 98 -18.52 0.23 4.17
CA VAL A 98 -18.75 -1.12 3.64
C VAL A 98 -19.73 -1.08 2.47
N SER A 99 -20.79 -0.26 2.55
CA SER A 99 -21.77 -0.15 1.48
C SER A 99 -21.19 0.36 0.16
N LEU A 100 -20.11 1.15 0.18
CA LEU A 100 -19.42 1.63 -1.03
C LEU A 100 -18.80 0.49 -1.82
N THR A 101 -18.26 -0.52 -1.14
CA THR A 101 -17.61 -1.66 -1.79
C THR A 101 -18.60 -2.79 -2.05
N ARG A 102 -19.57 -2.97 -1.15
CA ARG A 102 -20.53 -4.07 -1.21
C ARG A 102 -21.85 -3.70 -0.53
N PRO A 103 -22.80 -3.14 -1.31
CA PRO A 103 -24.15 -2.90 -0.84
C PRO A 103 -24.73 -4.18 -0.22
N ARG A 104 -25.38 -4.07 0.94
CA ARG A 104 -26.04 -5.16 1.70
C ARG A 104 -25.12 -6.10 2.49
N THR A 105 -23.82 -5.86 2.56
CA THR A 105 -22.94 -6.59 3.49
C THR A 105 -22.82 -5.82 4.81
N THR A 106 -22.92 -6.51 5.94
CA THR A 106 -22.67 -5.87 7.25
C THR A 106 -21.17 -5.86 7.57
N PRO A 107 -20.67 -4.85 8.31
CA PRO A 107 -19.28 -4.82 8.76
C PRO A 107 -18.86 -6.10 9.51
N GLU A 108 -19.74 -6.66 10.34
CA GLU A 108 -19.45 -7.85 11.15
C GLU A 108 -19.23 -9.10 10.28
N ALA A 109 -19.94 -9.20 9.15
CA ALA A 109 -19.75 -10.28 8.18
C ALA A 109 -18.37 -10.22 7.50
N LEU A 110 -17.75 -9.04 7.48
CA LEU A 110 -16.37 -8.81 7.04
C LEU A 110 -15.35 -9.00 8.16
N GLY A 111 -15.79 -9.37 9.36
CA GLY A 111 -14.94 -9.51 10.54
C GLY A 111 -14.59 -8.19 11.22
N ILE A 112 -15.22 -7.07 10.82
CA ILE A 112 -15.02 -5.75 11.42
C ILE A 112 -15.78 -5.68 12.74
N ARG A 113 -15.07 -5.64 13.88
CA ARG A 113 -15.67 -5.60 15.23
C ARG A 113 -15.19 -4.43 16.07
N SER A 114 -14.11 -3.78 15.63
CA SER A 114 -13.47 -2.68 16.32
C SER A 114 -13.01 -1.61 15.34
N ARG A 115 -12.67 -0.44 15.86
CA ARG A 115 -12.10 0.65 15.07
C ARG A 115 -10.78 0.26 14.41
N CYS A 116 -9.99 -0.57 15.09
CA CYS A 116 -8.75 -1.11 14.53
C CYS A 116 -9.06 -2.01 13.33
N ASP A 117 -10.03 -2.91 13.45
CA ASP A 117 -10.46 -3.77 12.35
C ASP A 117 -10.95 -2.93 11.16
N LEU A 118 -11.76 -1.90 11.42
CA LEU A 118 -12.21 -0.99 10.36
C LEU A 118 -11.03 -0.32 9.64
N GLY A 119 -10.01 0.12 10.39
CA GLY A 119 -8.79 0.69 9.82
C GLY A 119 -7.99 -0.31 8.99
N ILE A 120 -7.84 -1.55 9.45
CA ILE A 120 -7.16 -2.61 8.69
C ILE A 120 -7.92 -2.93 7.41
N TRP A 121 -9.24 -3.10 7.51
CA TRP A 121 -10.11 -3.38 6.38
C TRP A 121 -10.09 -2.26 5.34
N TRP A 122 -10.16 -1.00 5.80
CA TRP A 122 -10.15 0.16 4.91
C TRP A 122 -8.79 0.33 4.23
N ALA A 123 -7.69 0.24 4.97
CA ALA A 123 -6.34 0.30 4.40
C ALA A 123 -6.11 -0.80 3.34
N ALA A 124 -6.58 -2.02 3.61
CA ALA A 124 -6.48 -3.12 2.64
C ALA A 124 -7.34 -2.89 1.39
N THR A 125 -8.53 -2.33 1.56
CA THR A 125 -9.43 -1.99 0.45
C THR A 125 -8.80 -0.92 -0.46
N GLU A 126 -8.34 0.19 0.11
CA GLU A 126 -7.71 1.28 -0.63
C GLU A 126 -6.38 0.85 -1.27
N ALA A 127 -5.55 0.07 -0.57
CA ALA A 127 -4.32 -0.47 -1.14
C ALA A 127 -4.61 -1.37 -2.36
N ALA A 128 -5.67 -2.19 -2.33
CA ALA A 128 -6.06 -3.00 -3.48
C ALA A 128 -6.52 -2.12 -4.66
N VAL A 129 -7.36 -1.12 -4.40
CA VAL A 129 -7.83 -0.16 -5.42
C VAL A 129 -6.65 0.54 -6.09
N LYS A 130 -5.68 1.00 -5.31
CA LYS A 130 -4.45 1.65 -5.80
C LYS A 130 -3.59 0.69 -6.62
N ALA A 131 -3.45 -0.56 -6.20
CA ALA A 131 -2.68 -1.56 -6.93
C ALA A 131 -3.27 -1.85 -8.32
N TRP A 132 -4.60 -1.90 -8.44
CA TRP A 132 -5.28 -2.13 -9.72
C TRP A 132 -5.46 -0.87 -10.58
N ARG A 133 -5.19 0.32 -10.03
CA ARG A 133 -5.31 1.62 -10.74
C ARG A 133 -6.70 1.87 -11.36
N GLY A 134 -7.73 1.25 -10.81
CA GLY A 134 -9.11 1.36 -11.34
C GLY A 134 -9.91 2.52 -10.75
N GLY A 135 -9.46 3.10 -9.63
CA GLY A 135 -10.31 3.94 -8.78
C GLY A 135 -11.44 3.12 -8.12
N LEU A 136 -12.09 3.72 -7.11
CA LEU A 136 -13.10 2.99 -6.34
C LEU A 136 -14.31 2.62 -7.21
N SER A 137 -14.80 3.55 -8.03
CA SER A 137 -16.00 3.39 -8.90
C SER A 137 -15.92 2.18 -9.83
N THR A 138 -14.75 1.89 -10.40
CA THR A 138 -14.54 0.78 -11.34
C THR A 138 -14.44 -0.59 -10.65
N LEU A 139 -14.23 -0.59 -9.32
CA LEU A 139 -13.95 -1.80 -8.55
C LEU A 139 -15.05 -2.14 -7.55
N ILE A 140 -16.07 -1.28 -7.40
CA ILE A 140 -17.27 -1.54 -6.58
C ILE A 140 -17.86 -2.91 -6.96
N GLY A 141 -18.03 -3.77 -5.95
CA GLY A 141 -18.66 -5.08 -6.10
C GLY A 141 -17.82 -6.16 -6.79
N ARG A 142 -16.59 -5.88 -7.25
CA ARG A 142 -15.72 -6.85 -7.94
C ARG A 142 -14.81 -7.64 -7.00
N PHE A 143 -14.53 -7.09 -5.83
CA PHE A 143 -13.72 -7.75 -4.79
C PHE A 143 -14.30 -7.51 -3.40
N GLN A 144 -13.82 -8.27 -2.43
CA GLN A 144 -14.14 -8.06 -1.03
C GLN A 144 -12.91 -8.36 -0.18
N VAL A 145 -12.61 -7.48 0.77
CA VAL A 145 -11.66 -7.79 1.83
C VAL A 145 -12.43 -8.31 3.04
N VAL A 146 -12.03 -9.45 3.59
CA VAL A 146 -12.57 -10.02 4.82
C VAL A 146 -11.45 -10.18 5.84
N LEU A 147 -11.70 -9.81 7.09
CA LEU A 147 -10.77 -9.98 8.19
C LEU A 147 -10.95 -11.34 8.85
N MET A 148 -9.90 -12.15 8.83
CA MET A 148 -9.84 -13.42 9.53
C MET A 148 -9.41 -13.24 10.98
N ARG A 149 -9.93 -14.08 11.89
CA ARG A 149 -9.63 -14.04 13.34
C ARG A 149 -8.12 -14.12 13.68
N SER A 150 -7.30 -14.67 12.78
CA SER A 150 -5.84 -14.79 12.93
C SER A 150 -5.06 -13.56 12.46
N SER A 151 -5.69 -12.36 12.50
CA SER A 151 -5.10 -11.07 12.15
C SER A 151 -4.88 -10.82 10.65
N ARG A 152 -5.44 -11.66 9.77
CA ARG A 152 -5.21 -11.55 8.33
C ARG A 152 -6.41 -10.92 7.64
N ALA A 153 -6.21 -9.74 7.05
CA ALA A 153 -7.06 -9.32 5.94
C ALA A 153 -6.82 -10.29 4.77
N ALA A 154 -7.88 -10.90 4.28
CA ALA A 154 -7.86 -11.79 3.13
C ALA A 154 -8.73 -11.19 2.02
N LEU A 155 -8.27 -11.28 0.78
CA LEU A 155 -9.09 -10.96 -0.37
C LEU A 155 -9.99 -12.15 -0.70
N LEU A 156 -11.31 -11.95 -0.70
CA LEU A 156 -12.27 -12.88 -1.27
C LEU A 156 -12.65 -12.39 -2.67
N TRP A 157 -12.35 -13.22 -3.66
CA TRP A 157 -12.66 -12.98 -5.07
C TRP A 157 -14.16 -13.10 -5.32
N LYS A 158 -14.66 -12.19 -6.15
CA LYS A 158 -15.96 -12.34 -6.80
C LYS A 158 -15.83 -12.32 -8.33
N ASP A 159 -14.71 -11.79 -8.84
CA ASP A 159 -14.38 -11.70 -10.25
C ASP A 159 -12.98 -12.30 -10.49
N ASP A 160 -12.93 -13.41 -11.24
CA ASP A 160 -11.68 -14.10 -11.61
C ASP A 160 -10.81 -13.26 -12.57
N ALA A 161 -11.35 -12.16 -13.13
CA ALA A 161 -10.62 -11.27 -14.03
C ALA A 161 -9.62 -10.33 -13.31
N LEU A 162 -9.72 -10.17 -11.99
CA LEU A 162 -8.81 -9.32 -11.24
C LEU A 162 -7.54 -10.10 -10.82
N PRO A 163 -6.34 -9.64 -11.20
CA PRO A 163 -5.10 -10.33 -10.84
C PRO A 163 -4.88 -10.41 -9.33
N PRO A 164 -4.31 -11.53 -8.83
CA PRO A 164 -4.17 -11.72 -7.40
C PRO A 164 -3.19 -10.76 -6.73
N LEU A 165 -3.56 -10.31 -5.52
CA LEU A 165 -2.73 -9.47 -4.65
C LEU A 165 -2.46 -10.18 -3.32
N LEU A 166 -1.26 -9.99 -2.81
CA LEU A 166 -0.83 -10.32 -1.47
C LEU A 166 -0.92 -9.06 -0.61
N PHE A 167 -1.47 -9.22 0.59
CA PHE A 167 -1.56 -8.15 1.58
C PHE A 167 -0.49 -8.30 2.65
N HIS A 168 0.23 -7.21 2.91
CA HIS A 168 1.27 -7.11 3.92
C HIS A 168 0.92 -5.98 4.89
N PRO A 169 0.52 -6.29 6.14
CA PRO A 169 0.30 -5.28 7.15
C PRO A 169 1.57 -4.45 7.39
N LEU A 170 1.41 -3.15 7.55
CA LEU A 170 2.52 -2.23 7.80
C LEU A 170 2.54 -1.79 9.26
N VAL A 171 3.73 -1.80 9.86
CA VAL A 171 4.00 -1.32 11.21
C VAL A 171 4.77 -0.02 11.11
N LEU A 172 4.18 1.09 11.56
CA LEU A 172 4.78 2.43 11.53
C LEU A 172 4.92 3.02 12.94
N ARG A 173 3.81 3.49 13.52
CA ARG A 173 3.69 4.06 14.86
C ARG A 173 2.27 3.88 15.38
N ASP A 174 2.09 4.07 16.68
CA ASP A 174 0.79 3.92 17.33
C ASP A 174 -0.27 4.88 16.74
N GLY A 175 -1.50 4.38 16.67
CA GLY A 175 -2.64 5.12 16.11
C GLY A 175 -2.73 5.15 14.58
N LEU A 176 -1.75 4.56 13.87
CA LEU A 176 -1.80 4.36 12.43
C LEU A 176 -1.89 2.88 12.07
N THR A 177 -2.68 2.58 11.03
CA THR A 177 -2.75 1.26 10.40
C THR A 177 -2.43 1.41 8.93
N GLY A 178 -1.55 0.58 8.39
CA GLY A 178 -1.21 0.59 6.97
C GLY A 178 -1.27 -0.79 6.33
N MET A 179 -1.45 -0.81 5.01
CA MET A 179 -1.43 -2.02 4.20
C MET A 179 -0.64 -1.79 2.92
N LEU A 180 0.21 -2.76 2.57
CA LEU A 180 0.75 -2.91 1.24
C LEU A 180 0.00 -4.03 0.52
N ALA A 181 -0.45 -3.76 -0.71
CA ALA A 181 -0.99 -4.74 -1.64
C ALA A 181 -0.02 -4.87 -2.82
N SER A 182 0.46 -6.08 -3.09
CA SER A 182 1.36 -6.34 -4.23
C SER A 182 1.03 -7.69 -4.85
N ASP A 183 1.16 -7.81 -6.18
CA ASP A 183 1.07 -9.11 -6.85
C ASP A 183 2.33 -9.97 -6.66
N GLY A 184 3.35 -9.46 -5.95
CA GLY A 184 4.60 -10.17 -5.68
C GLY A 184 5.44 -10.46 -6.93
N ALA A 185 5.05 -9.91 -8.09
CA ALA A 185 5.80 -10.07 -9.34
C ALA A 185 7.10 -9.25 -9.34
N GLY A 186 7.18 -8.22 -8.50
CA GLY A 186 8.40 -7.49 -8.19
C GLY A 186 9.03 -8.03 -6.90
N VAL A 187 10.16 -8.72 -7.01
CA VAL A 187 10.96 -9.14 -5.84
C VAL A 187 11.55 -7.94 -5.09
N ASP A 188 11.57 -6.77 -5.74
CA ASP A 188 12.09 -5.50 -5.24
C ASP A 188 10.97 -4.55 -4.80
N VAL A 189 10.22 -4.94 -3.76
CA VAL A 189 9.28 -4.01 -3.11
C VAL A 189 10.03 -3.18 -2.08
N SER A 190 9.97 -1.86 -2.22
CA SER A 190 10.45 -0.91 -1.21
C SER A 190 9.27 -0.10 -0.67
N VAL A 191 9.22 0.08 0.66
CA VAL A 191 8.24 0.92 1.34
C VAL A 191 8.97 1.78 2.35
N ILE A 192 8.74 3.09 2.30
CA ILE A 192 9.25 4.06 3.26
C ILE A 192 8.13 4.99 3.73
N ALA A 193 8.31 5.60 4.90
CA ALA A 193 7.51 6.72 5.37
C ALA A 193 8.39 7.96 5.57
N TYR A 194 7.81 9.14 5.41
CA TYR A 194 8.43 10.42 5.74
C TYR A 194 7.36 11.44 6.13
N ASP A 195 7.74 12.48 6.86
CA ASP A 195 6.82 13.54 7.24
C ASP A 195 6.28 14.27 6.00
N ARG A 196 4.96 14.47 5.98
CA ARG A 196 4.28 15.14 4.86
C ARG A 196 4.74 16.58 4.69
N HIS A 197 4.99 17.26 5.80
CA HIS A 197 5.54 18.60 5.84
C HIS A 197 6.91 18.53 6.52
N PRO A 198 7.95 19.17 5.98
CA PRO A 198 9.20 19.33 6.74
C PRO A 198 8.87 20.01 8.08
N PRO A 199 9.57 19.67 9.17
CA PRO A 199 9.38 20.36 10.45
C PRO A 199 9.49 21.86 10.22
N CYS A 200 8.53 22.61 10.75
CA CYS A 200 8.32 24.05 10.53
C CYS A 200 9.44 24.95 11.11
N THR A 201 10.62 24.39 11.36
CA THR A 201 11.78 25.08 11.93
C THR A 201 12.50 25.97 10.91
N GLN A 202 12.30 25.76 9.60
CA GLN A 202 12.97 26.57 8.55
C GLN A 202 12.17 27.79 8.06
N LEU A 203 10.87 27.88 8.33
CA LEU A 203 10.06 29.03 7.92
C LEU A 203 10.15 30.21 8.91
N LEU A 204 10.49 29.96 10.18
CA LEU A 204 10.64 31.00 11.19
C LEU A 204 11.92 31.83 11.03
N THR A 205 13.00 31.26 10.47
CA THR A 205 14.25 31.99 10.23
C THR A 205 14.20 32.97 9.06
N GLN A 206 13.20 32.86 8.17
CA GLN A 206 13.04 33.78 7.05
C GLN A 206 12.12 34.98 7.35
N TYR A 207 11.20 34.86 8.32
CA TYR A 207 10.31 35.96 8.70
C TYR A 207 11.00 37.01 9.59
N ASP A 208 12.04 36.63 10.34
CA ASP A 208 12.74 37.54 11.25
C ASP A 208 13.81 38.42 10.58
N ARG A 209 14.02 38.27 9.26
CA ARG A 209 14.96 39.09 8.47
C ARG A 209 14.29 40.19 7.63
N ARG A 210 12.98 40.41 7.77
CA ARG A 210 12.24 41.49 7.07
C ARG A 210 11.52 42.44 8.04
N LYS A 211 12.23 42.92 9.05
CA LYS A 211 11.95 44.26 9.60
C LYS A 211 12.97 45.23 8.98
N PRO A 212 12.60 46.07 8.01
CA PRO A 212 13.34 47.30 7.77
C PRO A 212 13.08 48.24 8.95
N ASP A 213 14.17 48.83 9.46
CA ASP A 213 14.17 49.87 10.47
C ASP A 213 13.18 50.99 10.10
N ALA A 214 12.17 51.18 10.93
CA ALA A 214 11.36 52.39 10.95
C ALA A 214 11.72 53.17 12.22
N VAL A 215 12.85 53.85 12.17
CA VAL A 215 13.16 54.99 13.06
C VAL A 215 13.88 56.04 12.21
N GLY A 216 13.18 57.15 11.99
CA GLY A 216 13.62 58.35 11.30
C GLY A 216 12.51 59.37 11.33
#